data_AF-A0A1M7UWX2-F1
#
_entry.id   AF-A0A1M7UWX2-F1
#
_cell.length_a   1.000
_cell.length_b   1.000
_cell.length_c   1.000
_cell.angle_alpha   90.00
_cell.angle_beta   90.00
_cell.angle_gamma   90.00
#
_symmetry.space_group_name_H-M   'P 1'
#
loop_
_entity.id
_entity.type
_entity.pdbx_description
1 polymer ?
#
loop_
_entity_poly.entity_id
_entity_poly.type
_entity_poly.pdbx_seq_one_letter_code
_entity_poly.pdbx_strand_id
1 'polypeptide(L)' 'MASPKNDLDELADMISAAIEKARQLKMHTSAYILSMALAEVSKAAKAAPNRPNGGKTS' A
#
# COMPACT_ATOMS: atom_id res chain seq x y z
N MET A 1 -11.99 -7.39 -11.91
CA MET A 1 -11.60 -7.75 -10.54
C MET A 1 -10.14 -7.34 -10.37
N ALA A 2 -9.83 -6.50 -9.39
CA ALA A 2 -8.46 -6.09 -9.10
C ALA A 2 -7.64 -7.27 -8.55
N SER A 3 -6.36 -7.33 -8.90
CA SER A 3 -5.43 -8.31 -8.32
C SER A 3 -5.01 -7.82 -6.93
N PRO A 4 -4.70 -8.71 -5.96
CA PRO A 4 -4.21 -8.31 -4.64
C PRO A 4 -2.99 -7.38 -4.69
N LYS A 5 -2.16 -7.53 -5.73
CA LYS A 5 -1.05 -6.62 -6.00
C LYS A 5 -1.53 -5.19 -6.30
N ASN A 6 -2.56 -5.04 -7.11
CA ASN A 6 -3.11 -3.73 -7.48
C ASN A 6 -3.71 -3.03 -6.26
N ASP A 7 -4.40 -3.77 -5.40
CA ASP A 7 -4.98 -3.22 -4.16
C ASP A 7 -3.88 -2.72 -3.20
N LEU A 8 -2.75 -3.45 -3.12
CA LEU A 8 -1.61 -3.06 -2.30
C LEU A 8 -0.83 -1.88 -2.90
N ASP A 9 -0.72 -1.82 -4.23
CA ASP A 9 -0.11 -0.69 -4.92
C ASP A 9 -0.96 0.58 -4.72
N GLU A 10 -2.30 0.50 -4.81
CA GLU A 10 -3.23 1.61 -4.50
C GLU A 10 -3.14 2.02 -3.02
N LEU A 11 -3.04 1.06 -2.10
CA LEU A 11 -2.85 1.35 -0.68
C LEU A 11 -1.52 2.08 -0.42
N ALA A 12 -0.45 1.71 -1.13
CA ALA A 12 0.84 2.39 -1.02
C ALA A 12 0.74 3.86 -1.45
N ASP A 13 0.03 4.14 -2.55
CA ASP A 13 -0.20 5.51 -3.03
C ASP A 13 -1.00 6.34 -2.02
N MET A 14 -2.06 5.77 -1.44
CA MET A 14 -2.84 6.44 -0.40
C MET A 14 -2.02 6.75 0.86
N ILE A 15 -1.19 5.81 1.31
CA ILE A 15 -0.32 6.03 2.48
C ILE A 15 0.73 7.11 2.17
N SER A 16 1.29 7.11 0.95
CA SER A 16 2.22 8.14 0.51
C SER A 16 1.60 9.55 0.60
N ALA A 17 0.39 9.72 0.07
CA ALA A 17 -0.35 10.99 0.16
C ALA A 17 -0.64 11.39 1.62
N ALA A 18 -0.97 10.41 2.48
CA ALA A 18 -1.20 10.66 3.90
C ALA A 18 0.08 11.10 4.64
N ILE A 19 1.25 10.58 4.28
CA ILE A 19 2.55 11.03 4.82
C ILE A 19 2.79 12.49 4.47
N GLU A 20 2.58 12.87 3.20
CA GLU A 20 2.73 14.26 2.76
C GLU A 20 1.81 15.20 3.55
N LYS A 21 0.54 14.80 3.73
CA LYS A 21 -0.42 15.56 4.52
C LYS A 21 0.00 15.67 5.99
N ALA A 22 0.45 14.57 6.59
CA ALA A 22 0.93 14.58 7.98
C ALA A 22 2.15 15.52 8.16
N ARG A 23 3.07 15.55 7.19
CA ARG A 23 4.20 16.49 7.19
C ARG A 23 3.74 17.94 7.07
N GLN A 24 2.79 18.24 6.17
CA GLN A 24 2.20 19.59 6.04
C GLN A 24 1.54 20.07 7.33
N LEU A 25 0.88 19.16 8.06
CA LEU A 25 0.24 19.44 9.35
C LEU A 25 1.21 19.41 10.54
N LYS A 26 2.52 19.22 10.31
CA LYS A 26 3.55 19.08 11.35
C LYS A 26 3.30 17.92 12.33
N MET A 27 2.57 16.90 11.90
CA MET A 27 2.28 15.68 12.67
C MET A 27 3.41 14.67 12.51
N HIS A 28 4.58 14.97 13.09
CA HIS A 28 5.81 14.20 12.88
C HIS A 28 5.67 12.71 13.27
N THR A 29 5.04 12.41 14.41
CA THR A 29 4.81 11.03 14.86
C THR A 29 3.94 10.25 13.87
N SER A 30 2.86 10.87 13.38
CA SER A 30 1.98 10.24 12.39
C SER A 30 2.71 10.01 11.06
N ALA A 31 3.49 10.98 10.58
CA ALA A 31 4.29 10.81 9.37
C ALA A 31 5.31 9.66 9.52
N TYR A 32 5.91 9.49 10.70
CA TYR A 32 6.81 8.38 10.98
C TYR A 32 6.10 7.03 10.95
N ILE A 33 4.97 6.89 11.67
CA ILE A 33 4.18 5.64 11.70
C ILE A 33 3.70 5.28 10.29
N LEU A 34 3.19 6.25 9.53
CA LEU A 34 2.75 6.03 8.14
C LEU A 34 3.91 5.63 7.23
N SER A 35 5.12 6.16 7.45
CA SER A 35 6.31 5.75 6.69
C SER A 35 6.67 4.28 6.94
N MET A 36 6.52 3.79 8.17
CA MET A 36 6.68 2.37 8.48
C MET A 36 5.60 1.52 7.80
N ALA A 37 4.34 1.96 7.86
CA ALA A 37 3.24 1.27 7.18
C ALA A 37 3.47 1.17 5.67
N LEU A 38 3.94 2.24 5.03
CA LEU A 38 4.27 2.25 3.60
C LEU A 38 5.34 1.21 3.25
N ALA A 39 6.37 1.07 4.10
CA ALA A 39 7.43 0.09 3.90
C ALA A 39 6.89 -1.35 3.94
N GLU A 40 6.01 -1.66 4.90
CA GLU A 40 5.39 -2.98 5.02
C GLU A 40 4.44 -3.27 3.85
N VAL A 41 3.60 -2.31 3.45
CA VAL A 41 2.71 -2.46 2.29
C VAL A 41 3.52 -2.65 1.01
N SER A 42 4.59 -1.88 0.81
CA SER A 42 5.47 -2.03 -0.35
C SER A 42 6.14 -3.41 -0.39
N LYS A 43 6.51 -3.96 0.77
CA LYS A 43 7.08 -5.31 0.88
C LYS A 43 6.02 -6.36 0.55
N ALA A 44 4.80 -6.21 1.06
CA ALA A 44 3.67 -7.08 0.74
C ALA A 44 3.32 -7.04 -0.75
N ALA A 45 3.29 -5.86 -1.37
CA ALA A 45 2.99 -5.68 -2.80
C ALA A 45 4.01 -6.34 -3.72
N LYS A 46 5.28 -6.43 -3.29
CA LYS A 46 6.34 -7.16 -4.00
C LYS A 46 6.22 -8.67 -3.86
N ALA A 47 5.70 -9.14 -2.74
CA ALA A 47 5.46 -10.56 -2.49
C ALA A 47 4.12 -11.07 -3.06
N ALA A 48 3.18 -10.16 -3.34
CA ALA A 48 1.85 -10.51 -3.82
C ALA A 48 1.89 -11.05 -5.26
N PRO A 49 1.16 -12.15 -5.56
CA PRO A 49 1.05 -12.67 -6.91
C PRO A 49 0.29 -11.70 -7.80
N ASN A 50 0.85 -11.37 -8.97
CA ASN A 50 0.18 -10.61 -10.02
C ASN A 50 -0.70 -11.54 -10.88
N ARG A 51 -1.62 -12.29 -10.24
CA ARG A 51 -2.60 -13.11 -10.95
C ARG A 51 -4.00 -12.59 -10.64
N PRO A 52 -4.82 -12.30 -11.66
CA PRO A 52 -6.24 -12.11 -11.44
C PRO A 52 -6.82 -13.43 -10.91
N ASN A 53 -7.63 -13.34 -9.87
CA ASN A 53 -8.25 -14.50 -9.23
C ASN A 53 -9.27 -15.11 -10.21
N GLY A 54 -8.86 -16.10 -11.02
CA GLY A 54 -9.69 -16.60 -12.13
C GLY A 54 -9.15 -17.80 -12.91
N GLY A 55 -8.31 -18.64 -12.32
CA GLY A 55 -7.89 -19.91 -12.92
C GLY A 55 -8.83 -21.07 -12.53
N LYS A 56 -9.83 -21.33 -13.39
CA LYS A 56 -10.77 -22.48 -13.50
C LYS A 56 -10.65 -23.62 -12.47
N THR A 57 -11.76 -23.92 -11.80
CA THR A 57 -12.08 -25.30 -11.37
C THR A 57 -12.99 -25.95 -12.41
N SER A 58 -12.43 -26.95 -13.10
CA SER A 58 -13.04 -28.07 -13.85
C SER A 58 -14.26 -27.82 -14.73
#